data_AF-A0A3D2QKP8-F1
#
_entry.id   AF-A0A3D2QKP8-F1
#
_cell.length_a   1.000
_cell.length_b   1.000
_cell.length_c   1.000
_cell.angle_alpha   90.00
_cell.angle_beta   90.00
_cell.angle_gamma   90.00
#
_symmetry.space_group_name_H-M   'P 1'
#
loop_
_entity.id
_entity.type
_entity.pdbx_description
1 polymer ?
#
loop_
_entity_poly.entity_id
_entity_poly.type
_entity_poly.pdbx_seq_one_letter_code
_entity_poly.pdbx_strand_id
1 'polypeptide(L)'
;MLMYNNIRKISMVAYALIYAANTFLQIPILGSISQILLLLAVLLTLPALAKTNRIVSVSLIVIAFVILISTGIPIKFWLEAFSRNAGLAALFITIPMLNIPFGYGNYQDELKRFAMKYLRSPWTFCMLVWILTHLFGVIILIGSIPLVFQLFYENSKLYNAEKQFTSALIHGQISGGFWSPVWSSMVIITYTLDIPWLQFIPIGLFLTLIFFICSMAWIYVSLKRSDAHRIEGEVGLQTNWHEIIMIVVLTVLPILLIVVLNYLSDISVTSVIPVVSLGYPILMALLMNKWKRYGNGMSDYYNVRI
;
A
#
# COMPACT_ATOMS: atom_id res chain seq x y z
N MET A 1 24.49 0.73 -18.79
CA MET A 1 23.77 0.64 -17.49
C MET A 1 22.59 1.63 -17.42
N LEU A 2 22.81 2.92 -17.71
CA LEU A 2 21.75 3.95 -17.66
C LEU A 2 20.59 3.68 -18.64
N MET A 3 20.90 3.37 -19.90
CA MET A 3 19.90 3.07 -20.93
C MET A 3 19.02 1.86 -20.56
N TYR A 4 19.62 0.80 -20.03
CA TYR A 4 18.90 -0.39 -19.57
C TYR A 4 17.93 -0.08 -18.44
N ASN A 5 18.37 0.68 -17.42
CA ASN A 5 17.50 1.09 -16.32
C ASN A 5 16.32 1.96 -16.80
N ASN A 6 16.56 2.85 -17.76
CA ASN A 6 15.50 3.67 -18.34
C ASN A 6 14.48 2.84 -19.11
N ILE A 7 14.92 1.89 -19.95
CA ILE A 7 14.02 1.01 -20.70
C ILE A 7 13.17 0.16 -19.73
N ARG A 8 13.79 -0.39 -18.66
CA ARG A 8 13.06 -1.11 -17.61
C ARG A 8 11.97 -0.24 -16.99
N LYS A 9 12.32 0.96 -16.52
CA LYS A 9 11.37 1.89 -15.88
C LYS A 9 10.23 2.27 -16.81
N ILE A 10 10.55 2.63 -18.07
CA ILE A 10 9.56 2.97 -19.10
C ILE A 10 8.63 1.79 -19.36
N SER A 11 9.16 0.57 -19.48
CA SER A 11 8.32 -0.62 -19.72
C SER A 11 7.32 -0.87 -18.58
N MET A 12 7.73 -0.69 -17.33
CA MET A 12 6.86 -0.86 -16.15
C MET A 12 5.76 0.20 -16.10
N VAL A 13 6.12 1.48 -16.31
CA VAL A 13 5.14 2.57 -16.30
C VAL A 13 4.18 2.46 -17.47
N ALA A 14 4.68 2.21 -18.68
CA ALA A 14 3.86 2.06 -19.87
C ALA A 14 2.90 0.88 -19.72
N TYR A 15 3.37 -0.25 -19.20
CA TYR A 15 2.54 -1.40 -18.86
C TYR A 15 1.39 -1.00 -17.92
N ALA A 16 1.71 -0.37 -16.78
CA ALA A 16 0.70 -0.01 -15.79
C ALA A 16 -0.35 0.98 -16.34
N LEU A 17 0.08 1.96 -17.13
CA LEU A 17 -0.81 2.93 -17.78
C LEU A 17 -1.73 2.27 -18.81
N ILE A 18 -1.17 1.43 -19.71
CA ILE A 18 -1.95 0.75 -20.74
C ILE A 18 -2.90 -0.27 -20.10
N TYR A 19 -2.44 -1.03 -19.10
CA TYR A 19 -3.28 -1.95 -18.34
C TYR A 19 -4.47 -1.24 -17.69
N ALA A 20 -4.23 -0.14 -16.97
CA ALA A 20 -5.27 0.63 -16.30
C ALA A 20 -6.27 1.26 -17.29
N ALA A 21 -5.78 1.81 -18.42
CA ALA A 21 -6.66 2.35 -19.46
C ALA A 21 -7.49 1.24 -20.11
N ASN A 22 -6.87 0.11 -20.45
CA ASN A 22 -7.55 -0.99 -21.12
C ASN A 22 -8.55 -1.74 -20.22
N THR A 23 -8.43 -1.58 -18.90
CA THR A 23 -9.39 -2.13 -17.92
C THR A 23 -10.81 -1.63 -18.20
N PHE A 24 -10.98 -0.38 -18.65
CA PHE A 24 -12.28 0.17 -19.02
C PHE A 24 -12.54 0.15 -20.53
N LEU A 25 -11.52 0.37 -21.36
CA LEU A 25 -11.69 0.48 -22.80
C LEU A 25 -11.92 -0.88 -23.49
N GLN A 26 -11.42 -1.98 -22.89
CA GLN A 26 -11.54 -3.34 -23.41
C GLN A 26 -11.11 -3.50 -24.89
N ILE A 27 -10.11 -2.73 -25.33
CA ILE A 27 -9.59 -2.74 -26.69
C ILE A 27 -8.61 -3.93 -26.84
N PRO A 28 -8.86 -4.89 -27.76
CA PRO A 28 -8.02 -6.09 -27.88
C PRO A 28 -6.54 -5.80 -28.15
N ILE A 29 -6.25 -4.80 -28.99
CA ILE A 29 -4.88 -4.39 -29.34
C ILE A 29 -4.12 -3.88 -28.11
N LEU A 30 -4.76 -3.08 -27.25
CA LEU A 30 -4.15 -2.62 -26.01
C LEU A 30 -3.90 -3.78 -25.04
N GLY A 31 -4.77 -4.80 -25.05
CA GLY A 31 -4.57 -6.04 -24.32
C GLY A 31 -3.26 -6.74 -24.72
N SER A 32 -3.07 -7.00 -26.01
CA SER A 32 -1.85 -7.63 -26.52
C SER A 32 -0.59 -6.81 -26.23
N ILE A 33 -0.65 -5.49 -26.39
CA ILE A 33 0.48 -4.59 -26.07
C ILE A 33 0.81 -4.68 -24.58
N SER A 34 -0.20 -4.67 -23.69
CA SER A 34 -0.02 -4.78 -22.25
C SER A 34 0.68 -6.09 -21.87
N GLN A 35 0.29 -7.21 -22.46
CA GLN A 35 0.92 -8.51 -22.22
C GLN A 35 2.40 -8.53 -22.62
N ILE A 36 2.75 -7.94 -23.77
CA ILE A 36 4.14 -7.84 -24.23
C ILE A 36 4.94 -6.93 -23.30
N LEU A 37 4.38 -5.79 -22.90
CA LEU A 37 5.04 -4.87 -21.96
C LEU A 37 5.27 -5.51 -20.59
N LEU A 38 4.32 -6.32 -20.09
CA LEU A 38 4.49 -7.07 -18.86
C LEU A 38 5.66 -8.05 -18.97
N LEU A 39 5.75 -8.79 -20.09
CA LEU A 39 6.82 -9.75 -20.32
C LEU A 39 8.18 -9.02 -20.38
N LEU A 40 8.25 -7.91 -21.11
CA LEU A 40 9.44 -7.08 -21.16
C LEU A 40 9.82 -6.55 -19.78
N ALA A 41 8.86 -6.03 -19.01
CA ALA A 41 9.10 -5.52 -17.66
C ALA A 41 9.68 -6.61 -16.74
N VAL A 42 9.14 -7.84 -16.79
CA VAL A 42 9.67 -8.97 -16.02
C VAL A 42 11.08 -9.34 -16.45
N LEU A 43 11.31 -9.54 -17.75
CA LEU A 43 12.63 -9.92 -18.28
C LEU A 43 13.70 -8.86 -17.98
N LEU A 44 13.35 -7.58 -18.08
CA LEU A 44 14.23 -6.46 -17.75
C LEU A 44 14.41 -6.27 -16.24
N THR A 45 13.53 -6.82 -15.39
CA THR A 45 13.68 -6.70 -13.93
C THR A 45 14.51 -7.83 -13.35
N LEU A 46 14.47 -9.04 -13.93
CA LEU A 46 15.20 -10.22 -13.42
C LEU A 46 16.70 -9.97 -13.12
N PRO A 47 17.49 -9.33 -14.01
CA PRO A 47 18.91 -9.07 -13.75
C PRO A 47 19.18 -8.01 -12.67
N ALA A 48 18.17 -7.20 -12.31
CA ALA A 48 18.27 -6.19 -11.27
C ALA A 48 17.90 -6.72 -9.88
N LEU A 49 17.25 -7.88 -9.79
CA LEU A 49 16.88 -8.49 -8.51
C LEU A 49 18.11 -8.96 -7.72
N ALA A 50 18.02 -8.88 -6.39
CA ALA A 50 18.98 -9.53 -5.50
C ALA A 50 19.10 -11.03 -5.80
N LYS A 51 20.28 -11.63 -5.56
CA LYS A 51 20.59 -13.02 -5.96
C LYS A 51 19.52 -14.02 -5.52
N THR A 52 19.07 -13.95 -4.26
CA THR A 52 18.05 -14.85 -3.73
C THR A 52 16.72 -14.72 -4.48
N ASN A 53 16.21 -13.49 -4.62
CA ASN A 53 14.95 -13.24 -5.34
C ASN A 53 15.04 -13.66 -6.80
N ARG A 54 16.19 -13.41 -7.45
CA ARG A 54 16.42 -13.82 -8.84
C ARG A 54 16.36 -15.34 -9.01
N ILE A 55 17.02 -16.09 -8.13
CA ILE A 55 17.01 -17.56 -8.16
C ILE A 55 15.56 -18.05 -8.03
N VAL A 56 14.83 -17.58 -7.02
CA VAL A 56 13.44 -17.98 -6.80
C VAL A 56 12.56 -17.64 -8.01
N SER A 57 12.64 -16.43 -8.55
CA SER A 57 11.86 -16.01 -9.71
C SER A 57 12.18 -16.84 -10.96
N VAL A 58 13.46 -17.08 -11.26
CA VAL A 58 13.85 -17.89 -12.41
C VAL A 58 13.40 -19.35 -12.24
N SER A 59 13.58 -19.94 -11.06
CA SER A 59 13.11 -21.30 -10.77
C SER A 59 11.60 -21.43 -10.96
N LEU A 60 10.80 -20.48 -10.47
CA LEU A 60 9.34 -20.50 -10.65
C LEU A 60 8.94 -20.35 -12.12
N ILE A 61 9.63 -19.49 -12.88
CA ILE A 61 9.40 -19.35 -14.32
C ILE A 61 9.73 -20.66 -15.05
N VAL A 62 10.87 -21.29 -14.74
CA VAL A 62 11.25 -22.58 -15.34
C VAL A 62 10.22 -23.66 -15.01
N ILE A 63 9.77 -23.75 -13.75
CA ILE A 63 8.72 -24.68 -13.35
C ILE A 63 7.43 -24.42 -14.14
N ALA A 64 7.02 -23.16 -14.28
CA ALA A 64 5.84 -22.80 -15.07
C ALA A 64 5.98 -23.24 -16.53
N PHE A 65 7.13 -23.03 -17.17
CA PHE A 65 7.40 -23.50 -18.53
C PHE A 65 7.35 -25.03 -18.64
N VAL A 66 7.94 -25.76 -17.70
CA VAL A 66 7.87 -27.24 -17.65
C VAL A 66 6.41 -27.70 -17.56
N ILE A 67 5.60 -27.06 -16.72
CA ILE A 67 4.17 -27.37 -16.60
C ILE A 67 3.43 -27.11 -17.93
N LEU A 68 3.64 -25.94 -18.55
CA LEU A 68 3.00 -25.60 -19.84
C LEU A 68 3.34 -26.61 -20.95
N ILE A 69 4.60 -27.06 -21.02
CA ILE A 69 5.05 -28.05 -21.99
C ILE A 69 4.45 -29.43 -21.67
N SER A 70 4.54 -29.87 -20.41
CA SER A 70 4.05 -31.20 -20.00
C SER A 70 2.54 -31.39 -20.14
N THR A 71 1.78 -30.30 -20.05
CA THR A 71 0.32 -30.28 -20.23
C THR A 71 -0.12 -30.11 -21.68
N GLY A 72 0.82 -29.93 -22.63
CA GLY A 72 0.52 -29.80 -24.05
C GLY A 72 -0.20 -28.50 -24.42
N ILE A 73 -0.14 -27.46 -23.58
CA ILE A 73 -0.82 -26.18 -23.84
C ILE A 73 -0.21 -25.51 -25.08
N PRO A 74 -1.01 -25.18 -26.12
CA PRO A 74 -0.50 -24.52 -27.32
C PRO A 74 0.17 -23.17 -27.04
N ILE A 75 1.28 -22.87 -27.73
CA ILE A 75 2.11 -21.66 -27.49
C ILE A 75 1.33 -20.34 -27.57
N LYS A 76 0.27 -20.30 -28.38
CA LYS A 76 -0.61 -19.12 -28.50
C LYS A 76 -1.28 -18.71 -27.18
N PHE A 77 -1.44 -19.63 -26.24
CA PHE A 77 -2.04 -19.37 -24.92
C PHE A 77 -1.01 -19.03 -23.84
N TRP A 78 0.29 -19.14 -24.12
CA TRP A 78 1.32 -18.96 -23.10
C TRP A 78 1.39 -17.52 -22.61
N LEU A 79 1.27 -16.56 -23.53
CA LEU A 79 1.27 -15.14 -23.19
C LEU A 79 0.02 -14.75 -22.38
N GLU A 80 -1.13 -15.33 -22.73
CA GLU A 80 -2.36 -15.18 -21.97
C GLU A 80 -2.21 -15.76 -20.55
N ALA A 81 -1.70 -16.98 -20.43
CA ALA A 81 -1.42 -17.64 -19.14
C ALA A 81 -0.46 -16.82 -18.27
N PHE A 82 0.59 -16.25 -18.86
CA PHE A 82 1.53 -15.36 -18.18
C PHE A 82 0.84 -14.08 -17.67
N SER A 83 -0.13 -13.56 -18.41
CA SER A 83 -0.85 -12.33 -18.09
C SER A 83 -2.06 -12.49 -17.16
N ARG A 84 -2.41 -13.72 -16.73
CA ARG A 84 -3.57 -13.95 -15.83
C ARG A 84 -3.54 -13.11 -14.56
N ASN A 85 -2.35 -12.83 -14.05
CA ASN A 85 -2.13 -12.02 -12.84
C ASN A 85 -1.58 -10.62 -13.16
N ALA A 86 -1.83 -10.11 -14.37
CA ALA A 86 -1.40 -8.78 -14.80
C ALA A 86 -1.83 -7.67 -13.81
N GLY A 87 -3.06 -7.74 -13.28
CA GLY A 87 -3.55 -6.80 -12.28
C GLY A 87 -2.64 -6.66 -11.05
N LEU A 88 -2.07 -7.76 -10.57
CA LEU A 88 -1.12 -7.74 -9.45
C LEU A 88 0.18 -6.99 -9.79
N ALA A 89 0.73 -7.21 -10.98
CA ALA A 89 1.92 -6.49 -11.42
C ALA A 89 1.65 -4.99 -11.54
N ALA A 90 0.50 -4.60 -12.13
CA ALA A 90 0.12 -3.20 -12.25
C ALA A 90 -0.06 -2.57 -10.86
N LEU A 91 -0.71 -3.30 -9.95
CA LEU A 91 -0.95 -2.91 -8.56
C LEU A 91 0.36 -2.60 -7.84
N PHE A 92 1.35 -3.49 -7.89
CA PHE A 92 2.63 -3.26 -7.20
C PHE A 92 3.45 -2.12 -7.81
N ILE A 93 3.32 -1.88 -9.11
CA ILE A 93 3.95 -0.73 -9.77
C ILE A 93 3.31 0.55 -9.26
N THR A 94 1.99 0.65 -9.24
CA THR A 94 1.29 1.92 -9.01
C THR A 94 1.04 2.26 -7.55
N ILE A 95 0.89 1.29 -6.64
CA ILE A 95 0.58 1.54 -5.21
C ILE A 95 1.46 2.62 -4.56
N PRO A 96 2.79 2.64 -4.76
CA PRO A 96 3.64 3.65 -4.13
C PRO A 96 3.21 5.08 -4.45
N MET A 97 2.52 5.31 -5.58
CA MET A 97 2.01 6.62 -5.98
C MET A 97 0.94 7.15 -5.02
N LEU A 98 0.21 6.29 -4.31
CA LEU A 98 -0.75 6.70 -3.27
C LEU A 98 -0.10 7.47 -2.11
N ASN A 99 1.24 7.35 -1.94
CA ASN A 99 1.98 8.13 -0.94
C ASN A 99 2.24 9.57 -1.37
N ILE A 100 2.17 9.92 -2.67
CA ILE A 100 2.57 11.23 -3.18
C ILE A 100 1.82 12.39 -2.48
N PRO A 101 0.48 12.33 -2.28
CA PRO A 101 -0.26 13.39 -1.60
C PRO A 101 0.16 13.62 -0.14
N PHE A 102 0.73 12.62 0.54
CA PHE A 102 1.25 12.80 1.91
C PHE A 102 2.46 13.74 1.98
N GLY A 103 3.09 14.07 0.83
CA GLY A 103 4.12 15.10 0.75
C GLY A 103 3.59 16.53 0.54
N TYR A 104 2.27 16.75 0.46
CA TYR A 104 1.69 18.05 0.06
C TYR A 104 1.54 19.07 1.19
N GLY A 105 1.54 18.62 2.44
CA GLY A 105 1.48 19.46 3.64
C GLY A 105 2.60 19.11 4.62
N ASN A 106 2.51 19.63 5.85
CA ASN A 106 3.42 19.31 6.95
C ASN A 106 2.78 18.27 7.89
N TYR A 107 2.04 17.33 7.30
CA TYR A 107 1.23 16.34 7.98
C TYR A 107 2.00 15.56 9.06
N GLN A 108 3.26 15.24 8.76
CA GLN A 108 4.15 14.53 9.66
C GLN A 108 4.42 15.32 10.94
N ASP A 109 4.81 16.58 10.80
CA ASP A 109 5.08 17.48 11.91
C ASP A 109 3.81 17.77 12.70
N GLU A 110 2.69 17.99 12.01
CA GLU A 110 1.43 18.29 12.66
C GLU A 110 0.91 17.10 13.49
N LEU A 111 1.05 15.89 12.97
CA LEU A 111 0.68 14.68 13.69
C LEU A 111 1.55 14.45 14.93
N LYS A 112 2.84 14.80 14.85
CA LYS A 112 3.75 14.82 16.01
C LYS A 112 3.31 15.86 17.05
N ARG A 113 2.96 17.08 16.61
CA ARG A 113 2.42 18.14 17.49
C ARG A 113 1.13 17.73 18.19
N PHE A 114 0.21 17.12 17.44
CA PHE A 114 -1.03 16.56 17.99
C PHE A 114 -0.74 15.53 19.07
N ALA A 115 0.18 14.59 18.81
CA ALA A 115 0.54 13.56 19.79
C ALA A 115 1.15 14.16 21.06
N MET A 116 2.10 15.09 20.93
CA MET A 116 2.76 15.75 22.07
C MET A 116 1.81 16.59 22.94
N LYS A 117 0.78 17.18 22.33
CA LYS A 117 -0.18 18.04 23.03
C LYS A 117 -1.28 17.25 23.72
N TYR A 118 -1.85 16.27 23.04
CA TYR A 118 -3.09 15.61 23.48
C TYR A 118 -2.89 14.23 24.10
N LEU A 119 -1.80 13.53 23.77
CA LEU A 119 -1.55 12.19 24.29
C LEU A 119 -0.63 12.30 25.50
N ARG A 120 -1.19 12.07 26.69
CA ARG A 120 -0.42 12.12 27.95
C ARG A 120 -0.08 10.73 28.49
N SER A 121 -0.79 9.71 28.01
CA SER A 121 -0.60 8.33 28.45
C SER A 121 0.10 7.50 27.37
N PRO A 122 1.05 6.62 27.74
CA PRO A 122 1.65 5.68 26.79
C PRO A 122 0.61 4.78 26.12
N TRP A 123 -0.49 4.47 26.82
CA TRP A 123 -1.57 3.66 26.28
C TRP A 123 -2.32 4.39 25.15
N THR A 124 -2.69 5.66 25.35
CA THR A 124 -3.37 6.46 24.31
C THR A 124 -2.43 6.76 23.13
N PHE A 125 -1.13 6.91 23.40
CA PHE A 125 -0.10 7.02 22.37
C PHE A 125 -0.01 5.74 21.52
N CYS A 126 0.08 4.57 22.16
CA CYS A 126 0.10 3.28 21.46
C CYS A 126 -1.20 3.03 20.67
N MET A 127 -2.35 3.45 21.19
CA MET A 127 -3.62 3.37 20.46
C MET A 127 -3.60 4.20 19.17
N LEU A 128 -3.09 5.44 19.22
CA LEU A 128 -2.93 6.27 18.03
C LEU A 128 -1.99 5.60 17.01
N VAL A 129 -0.84 5.10 17.47
CA VAL A 129 0.15 4.41 16.62
C VAL A 129 -0.49 3.20 15.94
N TRP A 130 -1.25 2.39 16.67
CA TRP A 130 -1.97 1.26 16.10
C TRP A 130 -2.96 1.69 15.02
N ILE A 131 -3.79 2.71 15.31
CA ILE A 131 -4.82 3.22 14.38
C ILE A 131 -4.18 3.75 13.10
N LEU A 132 -3.15 4.60 13.23
CA LEU A 132 -2.46 5.17 12.07
C LEU A 132 -1.79 4.09 11.24
N THR A 133 -1.14 3.11 11.89
CA THR A 133 -0.48 2.03 11.16
C THR A 133 -1.51 1.13 10.47
N HIS A 134 -2.68 0.89 11.07
CA HIS A 134 -3.78 0.19 10.41
C HIS A 134 -4.25 0.94 9.17
N LEU A 135 -4.61 2.21 9.33
CA LEU A 135 -5.16 3.02 8.25
C LEU A 135 -4.17 3.14 7.07
N PHE A 136 -2.90 3.41 7.34
CA PHE A 136 -1.87 3.42 6.30
C PHE A 136 -1.60 2.01 5.77
N GLY A 137 -1.58 1.00 6.63
CA GLY A 137 -1.31 -0.40 6.27
C GLY A 137 -2.31 -0.99 5.28
N VAL A 138 -3.57 -0.55 5.35
CA VAL A 138 -4.61 -0.93 4.38
C VAL A 138 -4.28 -0.47 2.96
N ILE A 139 -3.48 0.59 2.79
CA ILE A 139 -3.21 1.23 1.49
C ILE A 139 -1.80 0.92 0.99
N ILE A 140 -0.81 1.19 1.84
CA ILE A 140 0.61 1.20 1.45
C ILE A 140 1.37 -0.04 1.94
N LEU A 141 0.62 -1.05 2.43
CA LEU A 141 1.14 -2.30 2.96
C LEU A 141 2.34 -2.03 3.89
N ILE A 142 3.48 -2.67 3.63
CA ILE A 142 4.69 -2.64 4.46
C ILE A 142 5.24 -1.20 4.60
N GLY A 143 4.90 -0.29 3.69
CA GLY A 143 5.30 1.12 3.76
C GLY A 143 4.75 1.87 4.97
N SER A 144 3.68 1.38 5.63
CA SER A 144 3.11 1.99 6.82
C SER A 144 4.08 1.96 8.02
N ILE A 145 4.84 0.87 8.17
CA ILE A 145 5.77 0.67 9.28
C ILE A 145 6.84 1.76 9.30
N PRO A 146 7.69 1.93 8.27
CA PRO A 146 8.74 2.95 8.30
C PRO A 146 8.17 4.36 8.40
N LEU A 147 6.99 4.62 7.83
CA LEU A 147 6.33 5.91 7.93
C LEU A 147 5.94 6.23 9.38
N VAL A 148 5.19 5.36 10.05
CA VAL A 148 4.77 5.59 11.45
C VAL A 148 5.96 5.49 12.41
N PHE A 149 6.94 4.63 12.11
CA PHE A 149 8.19 4.53 12.85
C PHE A 149 8.95 5.87 12.87
N GLN A 150 9.20 6.46 11.69
CA GLN A 150 9.90 7.74 11.58
C GLN A 150 9.16 8.89 12.28
N LEU A 151 7.83 8.83 12.30
CA LEU A 151 7.00 9.85 12.95
C LEU A 151 7.08 9.85 14.47
N PHE A 152 7.10 8.66 15.08
CA PHE A 152 6.79 8.53 16.51
C PHE A 152 7.81 7.76 17.32
N TYR A 153 8.84 7.18 16.71
CA TYR A 153 9.84 6.43 17.47
C TYR A 153 10.50 7.29 18.57
N GLU A 154 10.91 8.52 18.25
CA GLU A 154 11.48 9.43 19.24
C GLU A 154 10.45 9.82 20.32
N ASN A 155 9.18 10.00 19.95
CA ASN A 155 8.12 10.26 20.92
C ASN A 155 7.90 9.07 21.86
N SER A 156 8.10 7.83 21.41
CA SER A 156 7.92 6.64 22.25
C SER A 156 8.92 6.57 23.41
N LYS A 157 10.13 7.12 23.23
CA LYS A 157 11.17 7.20 24.28
C LYS A 157 10.76 8.14 25.41
N LEU A 158 10.00 9.20 25.10
CA LEU A 158 9.50 10.14 26.12
C LEU A 158 8.61 9.44 27.14
N TYR A 159 7.94 8.36 26.76
CA TYR A 159 7.12 7.56 27.66
C TYR A 159 7.84 6.34 28.23
N ASN A 160 9.08 6.05 27.81
CA ASN A 160 9.78 4.78 28.05
C ASN A 160 8.95 3.55 27.62
N ALA A 161 8.34 3.64 26.43
CA ALA A 161 7.36 2.68 25.91
C ALA A 161 7.72 2.13 24.51
N GLU A 162 9.00 2.10 24.15
CA GLU A 162 9.49 1.70 22.82
C GLU A 162 9.03 0.29 22.42
N LYS A 163 9.04 -0.65 23.37
CA LYS A 163 8.60 -2.04 23.13
C LYS A 163 7.10 -2.09 22.79
N GLN A 164 6.29 -1.34 23.52
CA GLN A 164 4.84 -1.27 23.33
C GLN A 164 4.49 -0.49 22.06
N PHE A 165 5.27 0.54 21.75
CA PHE A 165 5.23 1.23 20.47
C PHE A 165 5.47 0.27 19.29
N THR A 166 6.54 -0.53 19.33
CA THR A 166 6.81 -1.53 18.28
C THR A 166 5.69 -2.57 18.19
N SER A 167 5.11 -2.99 19.32
CA SER A 167 3.95 -3.90 19.32
C SER A 167 2.73 -3.25 18.67
N ALA A 168 2.40 -2.00 19.00
CA ALA A 168 1.30 -1.26 18.41
C ALA A 168 1.48 -1.07 16.89
N LEU A 169 2.70 -0.74 16.46
CA LEU A 169 3.10 -0.60 15.07
C LEU A 169 2.88 -1.91 14.29
N ILE A 170 3.45 -3.03 14.77
CA ILE A 170 3.34 -4.33 14.11
C ILE A 170 1.88 -4.81 14.09
N HIS A 171 1.18 -4.72 15.21
CA HIS A 171 -0.22 -5.15 15.29
C HIS A 171 -1.11 -4.30 14.37
N GLY A 172 -0.94 -2.97 14.36
CA GLY A 172 -1.68 -2.09 13.46
C GLY A 172 -1.43 -2.45 11.99
N GLN A 173 -0.20 -2.80 11.63
CA GLN A 173 0.09 -3.24 10.27
C GLN A 173 -0.59 -4.57 9.92
N ILE A 174 -0.47 -5.58 10.78
CA ILE A 174 -1.02 -6.92 10.53
C ILE A 174 -2.55 -6.88 10.42
N SER A 175 -3.22 -5.99 11.16
CA SER A 175 -4.68 -5.91 11.13
C SER A 175 -5.24 -5.44 9.79
N GLY A 176 -4.44 -4.78 8.95
CA GLY A 176 -4.81 -4.50 7.56
C GLY A 176 -5.11 -5.78 6.74
N GLY A 177 -4.48 -6.91 7.10
CA GLY A 177 -4.63 -8.17 6.38
C GLY A 177 -5.98 -8.85 6.50
N PHE A 178 -6.83 -8.40 7.41
CA PHE A 178 -8.18 -8.95 7.54
C PHE A 178 -9.15 -8.46 6.45
N TRP A 179 -8.89 -7.31 5.83
CA TRP A 179 -9.85 -6.71 4.91
C TRP A 179 -9.26 -5.88 3.77
N SER A 180 -7.99 -5.49 3.83
CA SER A 180 -7.39 -4.67 2.78
C SER A 180 -7.38 -5.41 1.43
N PRO A 181 -7.77 -4.74 0.33
CA PRO A 181 -7.79 -5.34 -0.99
C PRO A 181 -6.38 -5.49 -1.58
N VAL A 182 -5.39 -4.87 -0.94
CA VAL A 182 -4.01 -4.82 -1.40
C VAL A 182 -3.19 -5.99 -0.84
N TRP A 183 -3.69 -6.68 0.18
CA TRP A 183 -3.02 -7.83 0.77
C TRP A 183 -3.05 -9.04 -0.16
N SER A 184 -1.89 -9.66 -0.38
CA SER A 184 -1.76 -10.79 -1.31
C SER A 184 -2.67 -11.97 -0.95
N SER A 185 -2.87 -12.24 0.35
CA SER A 185 -3.83 -13.26 0.80
C SER A 185 -5.25 -12.94 0.37
N MET A 186 -5.68 -11.68 0.50
CA MET A 186 -7.01 -11.23 0.10
C MET A 186 -7.21 -11.35 -1.42
N VAL A 187 -6.20 -10.97 -2.20
CA VAL A 187 -6.22 -11.14 -3.66
C VAL A 187 -6.36 -12.61 -4.06
N ILE A 188 -5.59 -13.50 -3.44
CA ILE A 188 -5.63 -14.92 -3.77
C ILE A 188 -6.99 -15.54 -3.43
N ILE A 189 -7.54 -15.23 -2.25
CA ILE A 189 -8.82 -15.78 -1.79
C ILE A 189 -9.96 -15.29 -2.68
N THR A 190 -10.02 -13.97 -2.94
CA THR A 190 -11.07 -13.39 -3.80
C THR A 190 -10.99 -13.93 -5.22
N TYR A 191 -9.78 -14.13 -5.76
CA TYR A 191 -9.57 -14.73 -7.08
C TYR A 191 -9.92 -16.22 -7.14
N THR A 192 -9.54 -17.00 -6.13
CA THR A 192 -9.69 -18.47 -6.13
C THR A 192 -11.13 -18.90 -5.82
N LEU A 193 -11.80 -18.19 -4.91
CA LEU A 193 -13.17 -18.51 -4.50
C LEU A 193 -14.23 -17.77 -5.32
N ASP A 194 -13.81 -16.85 -6.20
CA ASP A 194 -14.71 -15.99 -7.00
C ASP A 194 -15.72 -15.22 -6.12
N ILE A 195 -15.28 -14.80 -4.93
CA ILE A 195 -16.09 -14.02 -3.99
C ILE A 195 -15.69 -12.55 -4.10
N PRO A 196 -16.64 -11.62 -4.32
CA PRO A 196 -16.35 -10.20 -4.38
C PRO A 196 -15.69 -9.70 -3.10
N TRP A 197 -14.62 -8.91 -3.23
CA TRP A 197 -13.88 -8.34 -2.10
C TRP A 197 -14.79 -7.57 -1.11
N LEU A 198 -15.80 -6.86 -1.63
CA LEU A 198 -16.75 -6.09 -0.81
C LEU A 198 -17.46 -6.95 0.25
N GLN A 199 -17.69 -8.25 -0.01
CA GLN A 199 -18.32 -9.15 0.96
C GLN A 199 -17.39 -9.47 2.16
N PHE A 200 -16.08 -9.34 1.99
CA PHE A 200 -15.11 -9.56 3.07
C PHE A 200 -14.98 -8.35 3.99
N ILE A 201 -15.34 -7.14 3.55
CA ILE A 201 -15.15 -5.92 4.34
C ILE A 201 -15.85 -6.01 5.71
N PRO A 202 -17.14 -6.37 5.84
CA PRO A 202 -17.80 -6.40 7.14
C PRO A 202 -17.15 -7.40 8.11
N ILE A 203 -16.83 -8.60 7.62
CA ILE A 203 -16.20 -9.67 8.42
C ILE A 203 -14.79 -9.26 8.80
N GLY A 204 -14.02 -8.73 7.85
CA GLY A 204 -12.64 -8.31 8.07
C GLY A 204 -12.52 -7.11 9.01
N LEU A 205 -13.46 -6.16 8.97
CA LEU A 205 -13.54 -5.06 9.94
C LEU A 205 -13.93 -5.57 11.34
N PHE A 206 -14.85 -6.54 11.43
CA PHE A 206 -15.19 -7.19 12.69
C PHE A 206 -13.99 -7.91 13.31
N LEU A 207 -13.24 -8.68 12.52
CA LEU A 207 -11.99 -9.32 12.95
C LEU A 207 -10.91 -8.30 13.33
N THR A 208 -10.81 -7.20 12.58
CA THR A 208 -9.93 -6.07 12.90
C THR A 208 -10.26 -5.48 14.27
N LEU A 209 -11.56 -5.33 14.59
CA LEU A 209 -12.01 -4.83 15.89
C LEU A 209 -11.67 -5.80 17.03
N ILE A 210 -11.91 -7.11 16.85
CA ILE A 210 -11.51 -8.13 17.83
C ILE A 210 -9.99 -8.05 18.07
N PHE A 211 -9.21 -8.03 16.99
CA PHE A 211 -7.76 -7.98 17.05
C PHE A 211 -7.26 -6.68 17.68
N PHE A 212 -7.92 -5.55 17.42
CA PHE A 212 -7.65 -4.28 18.08
C PHE A 212 -7.83 -4.40 19.60
N ILE A 213 -8.94 -4.97 20.06
CA ILE A 213 -9.23 -5.15 21.49
C ILE A 213 -8.16 -6.04 22.13
N CYS A 214 -7.84 -7.19 21.52
CA CYS A 214 -6.80 -8.09 22.01
C CYS A 214 -5.42 -7.42 22.06
N SER A 215 -5.06 -6.68 21.00
CA SER A 215 -3.82 -5.92 20.89
C SER A 215 -3.71 -4.85 21.98
N MET A 216 -4.77 -4.06 22.20
CA MET A 216 -4.80 -3.02 23.23
C MET A 216 -4.81 -3.60 24.64
N ALA A 217 -5.47 -4.74 24.87
CA ALA A 217 -5.42 -5.44 26.14
C ALA A 217 -4.00 -5.95 26.44
N TRP A 218 -3.33 -6.54 25.45
CA TRP A 218 -1.94 -6.97 25.57
C TRP A 218 -1.00 -5.80 25.88
N ILE A 219 -1.12 -4.69 25.13
CA ILE A 219 -0.31 -3.49 25.34
C ILE A 219 -0.58 -2.90 26.73
N TYR A 220 -1.83 -2.85 27.18
CA TYR A 220 -2.17 -2.37 28.52
C TYR A 220 -1.52 -3.19 29.63
N VAL A 221 -1.56 -4.52 29.54
CA VAL A 221 -0.90 -5.42 30.50
C VAL A 221 0.63 -5.26 30.43
N SER A 222 1.18 -5.13 29.23
CA SER A 222 2.61 -4.89 29.01
C SER A 222 3.08 -3.56 29.62
N LEU A 223 2.28 -2.49 29.48
CA LEU A 223 2.56 -1.18 30.07
C LEU A 223 2.58 -1.24 31.61
N LYS A 224 1.63 -1.96 32.23
CA LYS A 224 1.60 -2.14 33.69
C LYS A 224 2.82 -2.86 34.26
N ARG A 225 3.53 -3.65 33.44
CA ARG A 225 4.72 -4.42 33.83
C ARG A 225 6.02 -3.73 33.43
N SER A 226 5.94 -2.51 32.92
CA SER A 226 7.09 -1.74 32.43
C SER A 226 7.23 -0.44 33.19
N ASP A 227 8.40 0.18 33.10
CA ASP A 227 8.68 1.51 33.65
C ASP A 227 8.15 2.65 32.75
N ALA A 228 7.12 2.35 31.95
CA ALA A 228 6.48 3.33 31.09
C ALA A 228 5.68 4.33 31.93
N HIS A 229 5.82 5.61 31.62
CA HIS A 229 5.24 6.69 32.42
C HIS A 229 4.43 7.66 31.57
N ARG A 230 3.59 8.45 32.25
CA ARG A 230 2.81 9.52 31.62
C ARG A 230 3.71 10.74 31.46
N ILE A 231 3.50 11.48 30.38
CA ILE A 231 4.19 12.74 30.14
C ILE A 231 3.23 13.92 30.36
N GLU A 232 3.80 15.06 30.73
CA GLU A 232 3.07 16.32 30.66
C GLU A 232 2.97 16.75 29.20
N GLY A 233 1.76 17.13 28.77
CA GLY A 233 1.56 17.63 27.41
C GLY A 233 2.22 19.01 27.27
N GLU A 234 2.87 19.25 26.15
CA GLU A 234 3.54 20.54 25.91
C GLU A 234 2.50 21.67 25.80
N VAL A 235 2.55 22.59 26.78
CA VAL A 235 1.66 23.75 26.87
C VAL A 235 2.11 24.81 25.87
N GLY A 236 1.18 25.29 25.04
CA GLY A 236 1.44 26.35 24.04
C GLY A 236 1.59 25.85 22.60
N LEU A 237 1.62 24.54 22.35
CA LEU A 237 1.54 24.05 20.97
C LEU A 237 0.18 24.36 20.34
N GLN A 238 0.19 25.04 19.20
CA GLN A 238 -0.97 25.17 18.35
C GLN A 238 -1.02 24.00 17.37
N THR A 239 -2.19 23.37 17.29
CA THR A 239 -2.44 22.25 16.40
C THR A 239 -3.24 22.74 15.20
N ASN A 240 -2.73 22.53 14.01
CA ASN A 240 -3.44 22.79 12.77
C ASN A 240 -4.41 21.64 12.46
N TRP A 241 -5.65 21.77 12.93
CA TRP A 241 -6.70 20.76 12.71
C TRP A 241 -6.98 20.47 11.23
N HIS A 242 -6.75 21.44 10.33
CA HIS A 242 -6.90 21.21 8.90
C HIS A 242 -5.94 20.12 8.42
N GLU A 243 -4.69 20.13 8.85
CA GLU A 243 -3.69 19.12 8.45
C GLU A 243 -3.99 17.74 9.04
N ILE A 244 -4.49 17.67 10.29
CA ILE A 244 -4.95 16.40 10.89
C ILE A 244 -6.13 15.82 10.11
N ILE A 245 -7.13 16.64 9.78
CA ILE A 245 -8.27 16.22 8.96
C ILE A 245 -7.79 15.75 7.59
N MET A 246 -6.83 16.45 6.98
CA MET A 246 -6.28 16.07 5.68
C MET A 246 -5.58 14.72 5.74
N ILE A 247 -4.88 14.33 6.82
CA ILE A 247 -4.33 12.97 6.94
C ILE A 247 -5.43 11.92 6.88
N VAL A 248 -6.53 12.13 7.60
CA VAL A 248 -7.70 11.23 7.57
C VAL A 248 -8.28 11.17 6.16
N VAL A 249 -8.49 12.31 5.51
CA VAL A 249 -8.98 12.38 4.13
C VAL A 249 -8.03 11.65 3.17
N LEU A 250 -6.73 11.89 3.28
CA LEU A 250 -5.72 11.27 2.41
C LEU A 250 -5.67 9.74 2.54
N THR A 251 -6.11 9.22 3.68
CA THR A 251 -6.13 7.78 3.95
C THR A 251 -7.49 7.16 3.58
N VAL A 252 -8.59 7.79 3.98
CA VAL A 252 -9.94 7.25 3.76
C VAL A 252 -10.39 7.41 2.30
N LEU A 253 -10.08 8.53 1.65
CA LEU A 253 -10.53 8.83 0.30
C LEU A 253 -10.10 7.78 -0.75
N PRO A 254 -8.83 7.34 -0.86
CA PRO A 254 -8.46 6.31 -1.85
C PRO A 254 -9.18 4.98 -1.59
N ILE A 255 -9.43 4.60 -0.33
CA ILE A 255 -10.21 3.40 0.00
C ILE A 255 -11.65 3.56 -0.51
N LEU A 256 -12.27 4.71 -0.25
CA LEU A 256 -13.63 5.00 -0.74
C LEU A 256 -13.69 4.98 -2.27
N LEU A 257 -12.68 5.53 -2.96
CA LEU A 257 -12.61 5.48 -4.42
C LEU A 257 -12.51 4.04 -4.94
N ILE A 258 -11.71 3.17 -4.28
CA ILE A 258 -11.64 1.75 -4.63
C ILE A 258 -12.98 1.06 -4.43
N VAL A 259 -13.65 1.28 -3.29
CA VAL A 259 -14.97 0.70 -2.98
C VAL A 259 -16.01 1.16 -4.01
N VAL A 260 -16.10 2.46 -4.27
CA VAL A 260 -17.07 3.03 -5.21
C VAL A 260 -16.82 2.50 -6.62
N LEU A 261 -15.57 2.53 -7.10
CA LEU A 261 -15.28 2.00 -8.44
C LEU A 261 -15.54 0.49 -8.53
N ASN A 262 -15.13 -0.31 -7.54
CA ASN A 262 -15.38 -1.75 -7.55
C ASN A 262 -16.87 -2.12 -7.39
N TYR A 263 -17.67 -1.25 -6.77
CA TYR A 263 -19.12 -1.44 -6.70
C TYR A 263 -19.83 -1.04 -8.00
N LEU A 264 -19.40 0.07 -8.62
CA LEU A 264 -19.99 0.59 -9.86
C LEU A 264 -19.52 -0.15 -11.12
N SER A 265 -18.40 -0.86 -11.04
CA SER A 265 -17.84 -1.61 -12.16
C SER A 265 -17.66 -3.06 -11.75
N ASP A 266 -18.11 -4.01 -12.59
CA ASP A 266 -17.91 -5.46 -12.40
C ASP A 266 -16.43 -5.89 -12.57
N ILE A 267 -15.51 -4.95 -12.36
CA ILE A 267 -14.07 -5.10 -12.54
C ILE A 267 -13.48 -5.65 -11.25
N SER A 268 -12.56 -6.62 -11.38
CA SER A 268 -11.84 -7.17 -10.24
C SER A 268 -11.10 -6.10 -9.45
N VAL A 269 -11.09 -6.23 -8.13
CA VAL A 269 -10.45 -5.24 -7.23
C VAL A 269 -8.96 -5.04 -7.55
N THR A 270 -8.28 -6.08 -8.03
CA THR A 270 -6.89 -6.06 -8.48
C THR A 270 -6.64 -5.12 -9.66
N SER A 271 -7.67 -4.83 -10.45
CA SER A 271 -7.59 -3.91 -11.59
C SER A 271 -8.08 -2.50 -11.22
N VAL A 272 -8.99 -2.38 -10.25
CA VAL A 272 -9.45 -1.08 -9.72
C VAL A 272 -8.34 -0.34 -8.97
N ILE A 273 -7.53 -1.05 -8.17
CA ILE A 273 -6.45 -0.42 -7.38
C ILE A 273 -5.43 0.33 -8.26
N PRO A 274 -4.91 -0.24 -9.36
CA PRO A 274 -4.03 0.49 -10.28
C PRO A 274 -4.62 1.79 -10.81
N VAL A 275 -5.91 1.76 -11.18
CA VAL A 275 -6.63 2.93 -11.69
C VAL A 275 -6.69 4.02 -10.63
N VAL A 276 -7.10 3.67 -9.40
CA VAL A 276 -7.14 4.62 -8.28
C VAL A 276 -5.75 5.13 -7.97
N SER A 277 -4.73 4.26 -7.95
CA SER A 277 -3.36 4.64 -7.62
C SER A 277 -2.74 5.64 -8.61
N LEU A 278 -3.11 5.54 -9.89
CA LEU A 278 -2.70 6.49 -10.93
C LEU A 278 -3.50 7.80 -10.87
N GLY A 279 -4.82 7.72 -10.70
CA GLY A 279 -5.70 8.89 -10.73
C GLY A 279 -5.70 9.71 -9.44
N TYR A 280 -5.57 9.06 -8.28
CA TYR A 280 -5.69 9.68 -6.97
C TYR A 280 -4.67 10.80 -6.71
N PRO A 281 -3.36 10.63 -7.00
CA PRO A 281 -2.38 11.70 -6.81
C PRO A 281 -2.66 12.94 -7.69
N ILE A 282 -3.18 12.72 -8.90
CA ILE A 282 -3.58 13.77 -9.84
C ILE A 282 -4.81 14.50 -9.29
N LEU A 283 -5.82 13.76 -8.83
CA LEU A 283 -7.01 14.32 -8.20
C LEU A 283 -6.63 15.20 -7.00
N MET A 284 -5.77 14.72 -6.10
CA MET A 284 -5.32 15.50 -4.96
C MET A 284 -4.47 16.71 -5.37
N ALA A 285 -3.62 16.59 -6.41
CA ALA A 285 -2.83 17.70 -6.91
C ALA A 285 -3.73 18.82 -7.46
N LEU A 286 -4.81 18.46 -8.15
CA LEU A 286 -5.81 19.38 -8.66
C LEU A 286 -6.60 20.05 -7.52
N LEU A 287 -7.18 19.27 -6.61
CA LEU A 287 -8.00 19.77 -5.50
C LEU A 287 -7.24 20.71 -4.57
N MET A 288 -5.94 20.44 -4.34
CA MET A 288 -5.11 21.23 -3.43
C MET A 288 -4.24 22.27 -4.14
N ASN A 289 -4.29 22.33 -5.47
CA ASN A 289 -3.42 23.15 -6.31
C ASN A 289 -1.92 22.95 -6.00
N LYS A 290 -1.47 21.69 -5.92
CA LYS A 290 -0.09 21.29 -5.55
C LYS A 290 0.70 20.62 -6.67
N TRP A 291 0.54 21.08 -7.92
CA TRP A 291 1.19 20.51 -9.11
C TRP A 291 2.71 20.40 -9.02
N LYS A 292 3.39 21.39 -8.42
CA LYS A 292 4.86 21.34 -8.23
C LYS A 292 5.26 20.19 -7.30
N ARG A 293 4.51 19.97 -6.21
CA ARG A 293 4.78 18.87 -5.27
C ARG A 293 4.44 17.52 -5.88
N TYR A 294 3.38 17.44 -6.68
CA TYR A 294 3.06 16.26 -7.49
C TYR A 294 4.22 15.90 -8.44
N GLY A 295 4.72 16.87 -9.21
CA GLY A 295 5.85 16.65 -10.11
C GLY A 295 7.11 16.15 -9.41
N ASN A 296 7.44 16.73 -8.24
CA ASN A 296 8.55 16.26 -7.41
C ASN A 296 8.32 14.82 -6.92
N GLY A 297 7.15 14.52 -6.36
CA GLY A 297 6.82 13.17 -5.89
C GLY A 297 6.84 12.13 -7.02
N MET A 298 6.46 12.53 -8.24
CA MET A 298 6.50 11.66 -9.40
C MET A 298 7.94 11.41 -9.91
N SER A 299 8.80 12.43 -9.82
CA SER A 299 10.24 12.28 -10.05
C SER A 299 10.86 11.32 -9.04
N ASP A 300 10.53 11.47 -7.75
CA ASP A 300 11.04 10.59 -6.68
C ASP A 300 10.56 9.14 -6.89
N TYR A 301 9.29 8.95 -7.25
CA TYR A 301 8.77 7.64 -7.63
C TYR A 301 9.55 7.04 -8.80
N TYR A 302 9.73 7.79 -9.89
CA TYR A 302 10.42 7.28 -11.09
C TYR A 302 11.91 6.99 -10.85
N ASN A 303 12.57 7.77 -10.00
CA ASN A 303 14.01 7.65 -9.77
C ASN A 303 14.35 6.64 -8.67
N VAL A 304 13.54 6.56 -7.62
CA VAL A 304 13.85 5.79 -6.39
C VAL A 304 13.03 4.50 -6.29
N ARG A 305 11.78 4.48 -6.78
CA ARG A 305 10.84 3.37 -6.54
C ARG A 305 10.70 2.38 -7.72
N ILE A 306 10.95 2.82 -8.96
CA ILE A 306 11.04 1.95 -10.16
C ILE A 306 12.49 1.73 -10.58
#